data_AF-A0A955BJP8-F1
#
_entry.id   AF-A0A955BJP8-F1
#
_cell.length_a   1.000
_cell.length_b   1.000
_cell.length_c   1.000
_cell.angle_alpha   90.00
_cell.angle_beta   90.00
_cell.angle_gamma   90.00
#
_symmetry.space_group_name_H-M   'P 1'
#
loop_
_entity.id
_entity.type
_entity.pdbx_description
1 polymer ?
#
loop_
_entity_poly.entity_id
_entity_poly.type
_entity_poly.pdbx_seq_one_letter_code
_entity_poly.pdbx_strand_id
1 'polypeptide(L)'
;KIYEMVINNDPCYAYLLAANGMTDHKLVMAHVYGHCDFFKNNAWFSQTTRKMIDEAANHGNRIRRYMDRFGVEEVENFIDCCLSIEDLIDIHSPFVKRREARDKYEFRSNTDEAAPPAPTRFAAKGYMDSFVNPREAMADEVARKRQKVTDEVFPAEPMRDVMLFLLEYAPLKPWQLDVLSIIRDEAYYFAPQAQTKIMNEGWATYWHSTIMTRHGIEPADLICYADHCSGTLAGSQTRLNPYKLGVELFRDIEDRWNRGCFGEDYEQCTDMRAKREWNTHAGLGREKIFQVRRIHNDLTFIDEFLTLDFCKRHKLFSFGYNELSGYYEIESRQFDEVKQRLLFNLTNVGRPMIVLKDGNYKNRNELYLKHSYGGVELKTNFAQDTLTNLYQLWKRPVHIETVLSDHVTILSFDGHEHRVTQTEEVVA
;
A
#
# COMPACT_ATOMS: atom_id res chain seq x y z
N LYS A 1 -10.32 -15.48 -22.54
CA LYS A 1 -9.85 -14.85 -21.29
C LYS A 1 -8.89 -15.81 -20.64
N ILE A 2 -7.61 -15.47 -20.62
CA ILE A 2 -6.59 -16.25 -19.92
C ILE A 2 -6.71 -15.87 -18.44
N TYR A 3 -6.91 -16.87 -17.59
CA TYR A 3 -6.96 -16.67 -16.14
C TYR A 3 -5.82 -17.45 -15.51
N GLU A 4 -5.04 -16.76 -14.71
CA GLU A 4 -4.01 -17.34 -13.86
C GLU A 4 -4.17 -16.77 -12.45
N MET A 5 -3.93 -17.61 -11.46
CA MET A 5 -3.81 -17.18 -10.07
C MET A 5 -2.54 -17.79 -9.52
N VAL A 6 -1.61 -16.92 -9.09
CA VAL A 6 -0.31 -17.32 -8.55
C VAL A 6 -0.29 -16.98 -7.06
N ILE A 7 -0.02 -17.99 -6.24
CA ILE A 7 0.13 -17.82 -4.80
C ILE A 7 1.62 -17.86 -4.48
N ASN A 8 2.11 -16.79 -3.87
CA ASN A 8 3.46 -16.73 -3.36
C ASN A 8 3.61 -17.66 -2.14
N ASN A 9 4.11 -18.86 -2.39
CA ASN A 9 4.31 -19.94 -1.43
C ASN A 9 5.63 -20.67 -1.76
N ASP A 10 6.12 -21.53 -0.88
CA ASP A 10 7.30 -22.38 -1.15
C ASP A 10 6.95 -23.88 -0.98
N PRO A 11 6.74 -24.64 -2.08
CA PRO A 11 6.81 -24.21 -3.49
C PRO A 11 5.66 -23.27 -3.87
N CYS A 12 5.87 -22.48 -4.93
CA CYS A 12 4.86 -21.58 -5.48
C CYS A 12 3.76 -22.37 -6.20
N TYR A 13 2.50 -21.99 -5.98
CA TYR A 13 1.36 -22.64 -6.60
C TYR A 13 0.72 -21.73 -7.64
N ALA A 14 0.40 -22.31 -8.80
CA ALA A 14 -0.32 -21.64 -9.85
C ALA A 14 -1.54 -22.46 -10.26
N TYR A 15 -2.68 -21.77 -10.37
CA TYR A 15 -3.94 -22.36 -10.81
C TYR A 15 -4.22 -21.90 -12.23
N LEU A 16 -4.34 -22.87 -13.15
CA LEU A 16 -4.61 -22.64 -14.55
C LEU A 16 -6.04 -23.07 -14.87
N LEU A 17 -6.72 -22.31 -15.72
CA LEU A 17 -8.05 -22.68 -16.19
C LEU A 17 -7.97 -23.91 -17.10
N ALA A 18 -8.72 -24.97 -16.78
CA ALA A 18 -8.70 -26.23 -17.54
C ALA A 18 -9.21 -26.10 -18.99
N ALA A 19 -9.93 -25.02 -19.29
CA ALA A 19 -10.47 -24.74 -20.63
C ALA A 19 -9.47 -24.01 -21.55
N ASN A 20 -8.25 -23.69 -21.07
CA ASN A 20 -7.24 -23.00 -21.87
C ASN A 20 -6.72 -23.91 -23.00
N GLY A 21 -6.39 -23.31 -24.15
CA GLY A 21 -5.69 -24.02 -25.22
C GLY A 21 -4.26 -24.41 -24.79
N MET A 22 -3.63 -25.33 -25.51
CA MET A 22 -2.25 -25.75 -25.19
C MET A 22 -1.27 -24.56 -25.26
N THR A 23 -1.39 -23.71 -26.29
CA THR A 23 -0.58 -22.49 -26.43
C THR A 23 -0.75 -21.54 -25.25
N ASP A 24 -1.99 -21.43 -24.73
CA ASP A 24 -2.30 -20.59 -23.57
C ASP A 24 -1.74 -21.17 -22.28
N HIS A 25 -1.79 -22.50 -22.12
CA HIS A 25 -1.12 -23.16 -21.01
C HIS A 25 0.37 -22.89 -21.02
N LYS A 26 1.05 -23.02 -22.17
CA LYS A 26 2.48 -22.69 -22.30
C LYS A 26 2.76 -21.23 -21.92
N LEU A 27 1.92 -20.30 -22.42
CA LEU A 27 2.03 -18.86 -22.12
C LEU A 27 1.90 -18.57 -20.62
N VAL A 28 0.83 -19.07 -20.01
CA VAL A 28 0.54 -18.90 -18.58
C VAL A 28 1.67 -19.50 -17.74
N MET A 29 2.08 -20.73 -18.02
CA MET A 29 3.18 -21.36 -17.28
C MET A 29 4.46 -20.52 -17.36
N ALA A 30 4.82 -20.03 -18.55
CA ALA A 30 5.98 -19.15 -18.73
C ALA A 30 5.85 -17.81 -17.98
N HIS A 31 4.65 -17.24 -17.91
CA HIS A 31 4.36 -16.01 -17.18
C HIS A 31 4.46 -16.20 -15.67
N VAL A 32 3.82 -17.25 -15.14
CA VAL A 32 3.90 -17.70 -13.75
C VAL A 32 5.33 -17.88 -13.29
N TYR A 33 6.22 -18.44 -14.13
CA TYR A 33 7.63 -18.58 -13.79
C TYR A 33 8.31 -17.23 -13.54
N GLY A 34 7.95 -16.20 -14.32
CA GLY A 34 8.41 -14.84 -14.09
C GLY A 34 7.92 -14.27 -12.77
N HIS A 35 6.63 -14.44 -12.43
CA HIS A 35 6.11 -14.06 -11.11
C HIS A 35 6.79 -14.79 -9.96
N CYS A 36 7.00 -16.11 -10.09
CA CYS A 36 7.66 -16.92 -9.07
C CYS A 36 9.10 -16.41 -8.80
N ASP A 37 9.84 -16.08 -9.86
CA ASP A 37 11.17 -15.48 -9.73
C ASP A 37 11.11 -14.07 -9.10
N PHE A 38 10.13 -13.25 -9.46
CA PHE A 38 9.93 -11.93 -8.88
C PHE A 38 9.63 -11.99 -7.39
N PHE A 39 8.64 -12.80 -6.99
CA PHE A 39 8.26 -12.99 -5.58
C PHE A 39 9.40 -13.50 -4.73
N LYS A 40 10.24 -14.39 -5.27
CA LYS A 40 11.36 -14.97 -4.53
C LYS A 40 12.50 -13.97 -4.30
N ASN A 41 12.71 -13.06 -5.24
CA ASN A 41 13.95 -12.29 -5.29
C ASN A 41 13.79 -10.77 -5.15
N ASN A 42 12.58 -10.24 -5.07
CA ASN A 42 12.33 -8.82 -4.82
C ASN A 42 12.29 -8.54 -3.30
N ALA A 43 12.95 -7.46 -2.87
CA ALA A 43 13.10 -7.09 -1.47
C ALA A 43 11.76 -6.83 -0.75
N TRP A 44 10.74 -6.33 -1.46
CA TRP A 44 9.41 -6.03 -0.88
C TRP A 44 8.63 -7.30 -0.51
N PHE A 45 8.97 -8.45 -1.10
CA PHE A 45 8.41 -9.75 -0.72
C PHE A 45 9.24 -10.48 0.35
N SER A 46 10.33 -9.88 0.86
CA SER A 46 11.18 -10.53 1.85
C SER A 46 10.48 -10.79 3.19
N GLN A 47 9.50 -9.95 3.55
CA GLN A 47 8.74 -10.05 4.81
C GLN A 47 7.41 -10.80 4.65
N THR A 48 7.02 -11.20 3.44
CA THR A 48 5.76 -11.96 3.22
C THR A 48 5.93 -13.41 3.61
N THR A 49 4.89 -14.02 4.20
CA THR A 49 4.86 -15.47 4.44
C THR A 49 5.03 -16.27 3.15
N ARG A 50 5.68 -17.42 3.25
CA ARG A 50 5.81 -18.41 2.17
C ARG A 50 4.93 -19.64 2.39
N LYS A 51 4.03 -19.57 3.38
CA LYS A 51 3.07 -20.62 3.73
C LYS A 51 1.64 -20.11 3.70
N MET A 52 1.35 -19.21 2.76
CA MET A 52 0.06 -18.50 2.72
C MET A 52 -1.12 -19.47 2.55
N ILE A 53 -0.94 -20.61 1.89
CA ILE A 53 -2.01 -21.61 1.75
C ILE A 53 -2.39 -22.20 3.11
N ASP A 54 -1.39 -22.56 3.92
CA ASP A 54 -1.61 -23.11 5.26
C ASP A 54 -2.20 -22.04 6.19
N GLU A 55 -1.71 -20.81 6.10
CA GLU A 55 -2.22 -19.67 6.88
C GLU A 55 -3.67 -19.35 6.50
N ALA A 56 -3.99 -19.23 5.21
CA ALA A 56 -5.36 -19.00 4.73
C ALA A 56 -6.31 -20.12 5.15
N ALA A 57 -5.86 -21.39 5.10
CA ALA A 57 -6.66 -22.52 5.58
C ALA A 57 -6.92 -22.43 7.09
N ASN A 58 -5.92 -22.02 7.87
CA ASN A 58 -6.06 -21.80 9.32
C ASN A 58 -6.97 -20.63 9.65
N HIS A 59 -6.83 -19.49 8.94
CA HIS A 59 -7.73 -18.35 9.03
C HIS A 59 -9.17 -18.77 8.73
N GLY A 60 -9.39 -19.43 7.59
CA GLY A 60 -10.71 -19.92 7.19
C GLY A 60 -11.33 -20.91 8.18
N ASN A 61 -10.53 -21.76 8.84
CA ASN A 61 -11.02 -22.63 9.91
C ASN A 61 -11.42 -21.84 11.17
N ARG A 62 -10.69 -20.79 11.55
CA ARG A 62 -11.03 -19.91 12.69
C ARG A 62 -12.31 -19.13 12.41
N ILE A 63 -12.42 -18.53 11.23
CA ILE A 63 -13.62 -17.80 10.79
C ILE A 63 -14.84 -18.74 10.83
N ARG A 64 -14.75 -19.95 10.26
CA ARG A 64 -15.85 -20.93 10.31
C ARG A 64 -16.27 -21.28 11.74
N ARG A 65 -15.33 -21.47 12.67
CA ARG A 65 -15.66 -21.68 14.09
C ARG A 65 -16.39 -20.51 14.72
N TYR A 66 -16.07 -19.28 14.33
CA TYR A 66 -16.81 -18.10 14.78
C TYR A 66 -18.19 -18.01 14.17
N MET A 67 -18.34 -18.33 12.88
CA MET A 67 -19.65 -18.40 12.21
C MET A 67 -20.57 -19.44 12.87
N ASP A 68 -20.04 -20.61 13.25
CA ASP A 68 -20.80 -21.65 13.95
C ASP A 68 -21.26 -21.19 15.35
N ARG A 69 -20.50 -20.31 16.01
CA ARG A 69 -20.76 -19.87 17.39
C ARG A 69 -21.62 -18.62 17.48
N PHE A 70 -21.41 -17.65 16.60
CA PHE A 70 -22.02 -16.32 16.64
C PHE A 70 -23.02 -16.10 15.50
N GLY A 71 -23.05 -17.00 14.51
CA GLY A 71 -23.89 -16.87 13.32
C GLY A 71 -23.13 -16.28 12.13
N VAL A 72 -23.56 -16.66 10.93
CA VAL A 72 -22.95 -16.25 9.65
C VAL A 72 -23.02 -14.73 9.50
N GLU A 73 -24.21 -14.15 9.62
CA GLU A 73 -24.43 -12.72 9.41
C GLU A 73 -23.64 -11.83 10.39
N GLU A 74 -23.52 -12.20 11.68
CA GLU A 74 -22.75 -11.39 12.65
C GLU A 74 -21.27 -11.34 12.26
N VAL A 75 -20.71 -12.47 11.81
CA VAL A 75 -19.29 -12.57 11.44
C VAL A 75 -19.03 -11.91 10.08
N GLU A 76 -19.88 -12.14 9.07
CA GLU A 76 -19.74 -11.51 7.75
C GLU A 76 -19.84 -9.98 7.84
N ASN A 77 -20.84 -9.45 8.55
CA ASN A 77 -20.97 -8.00 8.75
C ASN A 77 -19.72 -7.42 9.43
N PHE A 78 -19.12 -8.15 10.37
CA PHE A 78 -17.89 -7.71 11.02
C PHE A 78 -16.67 -7.77 10.08
N ILE A 79 -16.57 -8.81 9.25
CA ILE A 79 -15.53 -8.91 8.21
C ILE A 79 -15.66 -7.75 7.21
N ASP A 80 -16.87 -7.41 6.78
CA ASP A 80 -17.12 -6.28 5.88
C ASP A 80 -16.64 -4.96 6.50
N CYS A 81 -16.87 -4.76 7.80
CA CYS A 81 -16.35 -3.60 8.52
C CYS A 81 -14.82 -3.58 8.52
N CYS A 82 -14.16 -4.72 8.76
CA CYS A 82 -12.71 -4.83 8.73
C CYS A 82 -12.13 -4.60 7.32
N LEU A 83 -12.74 -5.17 6.28
CA LEU A 83 -12.29 -5.01 4.89
C LEU A 83 -12.39 -3.55 4.43
N SER A 84 -13.37 -2.78 4.93
CA SER A 84 -13.47 -1.35 4.59
C SER A 84 -12.29 -0.49 5.07
N ILE A 85 -11.46 -1.03 5.98
CA ILE A 85 -10.27 -0.36 6.52
C ILE A 85 -8.97 -1.14 6.26
N GLU A 86 -8.99 -2.18 5.42
CA GLU A 86 -7.82 -3.02 5.12
C GLU A 86 -6.62 -2.21 4.59
N ASP A 87 -6.93 -1.06 3.99
CA ASP A 87 -5.98 -0.13 3.39
C ASP A 87 -5.33 0.81 4.40
N LEU A 88 -5.84 0.87 5.64
CA LEU A 88 -5.34 1.75 6.71
C LEU A 88 -4.21 1.09 7.50
N ILE A 89 -3.31 0.41 6.79
CA ILE A 89 -2.09 -0.18 7.31
C ILE A 89 -0.88 0.69 7.01
N ASP A 90 0.16 0.56 7.83
CA ASP A 90 1.46 1.15 7.53
C ASP A 90 2.30 0.16 6.73
N ILE A 91 2.30 0.30 5.40
CA ILE A 91 2.98 -0.64 4.51
C ILE A 91 4.51 -0.72 4.78
N HIS A 92 5.10 0.27 5.47
CA HIS A 92 6.51 0.24 5.85
C HIS A 92 6.77 -0.44 7.19
N SER A 93 5.73 -0.73 8.00
CA SER A 93 5.85 -1.35 9.32
C SER A 93 6.65 -2.67 9.32
N PRO A 94 6.53 -3.57 8.32
CA PRO A 94 7.33 -4.80 8.29
C PRO A 94 8.84 -4.55 8.17
N PHE A 95 9.24 -3.44 7.56
CA PHE A 95 10.65 -3.09 7.31
C PHE A 95 11.21 -2.13 8.37
N VAL A 96 10.37 -1.26 8.92
CA VAL A 96 10.75 -0.21 9.88
C VAL A 96 10.05 -0.49 11.21
N LYS A 97 10.79 -1.08 12.15
CA LYS A 97 10.30 -1.32 13.52
C LYS A 97 10.22 -0.01 14.29
N ARG A 98 9.05 0.63 14.27
CA ARG A 98 8.74 1.86 15.03
C ARG A 98 8.32 1.57 16.48
N ARG A 99 7.98 0.32 16.80
CA ARG A 99 7.55 -0.15 18.13
C ARG A 99 8.15 -1.51 18.44
N GLU A 100 8.19 -1.86 19.72
CA GLU A 100 8.57 -3.20 20.17
C GLU A 100 7.59 -4.26 19.65
N ALA A 101 8.12 -5.39 19.20
CA ALA A 101 7.31 -6.49 18.70
C ALA A 101 6.57 -7.16 19.87
N ARG A 102 5.24 -7.21 19.78
CA ARG A 102 4.38 -8.01 20.65
C ARG A 102 3.87 -9.23 19.89
N ASP A 103 3.42 -10.24 20.63
CA ASP A 103 2.77 -11.40 20.00
C ASP A 103 1.45 -10.93 19.34
N LYS A 104 1.23 -11.35 18.10
CA LYS A 104 0.14 -10.89 17.23
C LYS A 104 -1.25 -11.31 17.72
N TYR A 105 -1.30 -12.33 18.58
CA TYR A 105 -2.53 -12.91 19.12
C TYR A 105 -2.63 -12.76 20.65
N GLU A 106 -1.71 -12.02 21.27
CA GLU A 106 -1.80 -11.68 22.69
C GLU A 106 -2.50 -10.33 22.83
N PHE A 107 -3.82 -10.39 22.98
CA PHE A 107 -4.65 -9.21 23.13
C PHE A 107 -4.66 -8.73 24.58
N ARG A 108 -4.57 -7.42 24.79
CA ARG A 108 -4.75 -6.83 26.12
C ARG A 108 -6.14 -7.16 26.65
N SER A 109 -6.18 -7.58 27.90
CA SER A 109 -7.44 -7.67 28.61
C SER A 109 -7.92 -6.25 28.92
N ASN A 110 -9.21 -5.94 28.76
CA ASN A 110 -9.78 -4.67 29.24
C ASN A 110 -9.61 -4.44 30.75
N THR A 111 -9.07 -5.43 31.49
CA THR A 111 -8.71 -5.35 32.90
C THR A 111 -7.33 -4.73 33.16
N ASP A 112 -6.52 -4.49 32.13
CA ASP A 112 -5.25 -3.74 32.23
C ASP A 112 -5.50 -2.22 32.18
N GLU A 113 -6.49 -1.73 32.92
CA GLU A 113 -6.62 -0.29 33.18
C GLU A 113 -5.32 0.15 33.87
N ALA A 114 -4.60 1.07 33.22
CA ALA A 114 -3.43 1.70 33.82
C ALA A 114 -3.83 2.22 35.20
N ALA A 115 -3.22 1.66 36.25
CA ALA A 115 -3.54 2.03 37.62
C ALA A 115 -3.52 3.56 37.74
N PRO A 116 -4.55 4.17 38.36
CA PRO A 116 -4.66 5.61 38.41
C PRO A 116 -3.36 6.21 38.97
N PRO A 117 -2.91 7.37 38.45
CA PRO A 117 -1.62 7.94 38.82
C PRO A 117 -1.55 8.12 40.34
N ALA A 118 -0.69 7.32 40.98
CA ALA A 118 -0.50 7.41 42.42
C ALA A 118 0.24 8.72 42.75
N PRO A 119 -0.14 9.40 43.84
CA PRO A 119 0.62 10.54 44.31
C PRO A 119 2.02 10.09 44.77
N THR A 120 3.03 10.94 44.59
CA THR A 120 4.37 10.64 45.13
C THR A 120 4.33 10.71 46.66
N ARG A 121 4.34 9.55 47.32
CA ARG A 121 4.42 9.46 48.78
C ARG A 121 5.87 9.51 49.25
N PHE A 122 6.17 10.41 50.18
CA PHE A 122 7.44 10.41 50.90
C PHE A 122 7.39 9.41 52.06
N ALA A 123 8.49 8.71 52.32
CA ALA A 123 8.57 7.76 53.43
C ALA A 123 8.55 8.49 54.79
N ALA A 124 7.57 8.18 55.64
CA ALA A 124 7.39 8.81 56.95
C ALA A 124 7.02 7.78 58.05
N LYS A 125 7.39 8.06 59.30
CA LYS A 125 6.91 7.29 60.47
C LYS A 125 5.42 7.59 60.70
N GLY A 126 4.66 6.63 61.26
CA GLY A 126 3.19 6.69 61.33
C GLY A 126 2.58 7.96 61.95
N TYR A 127 3.28 8.63 62.86
CA TYR A 127 2.84 9.90 63.46
C TYR A 127 3.22 11.16 62.64
N MET A 128 4.13 11.04 61.67
CA MET A 128 4.57 12.13 60.79
C MET A 128 3.95 12.04 59.38
N ASP A 129 3.30 10.93 59.02
CA ASP A 129 2.75 10.73 57.67
C ASP A 129 1.74 11.83 57.29
N SER A 130 0.91 12.29 58.23
CA SER A 130 -0.07 13.35 57.98
C SER A 130 0.55 14.74 57.73
N PHE A 131 1.78 14.97 58.22
CA PHE A 131 2.51 16.23 58.05
C PHE A 131 3.46 16.19 56.84
N VAL A 132 4.03 15.02 56.57
CA VAL A 132 4.97 14.78 55.45
C VAL A 132 4.21 14.56 54.14
N ASN A 133 3.02 13.94 54.18
CA ASN A 133 2.14 13.70 53.04
C ASN A 133 0.74 14.33 53.29
N PRO A 134 0.59 15.67 53.24
CA PRO A 134 -0.70 16.32 53.43
C PRO A 134 -1.72 15.86 52.39
N ARG A 135 -2.94 15.48 52.81
CA ARG A 135 -3.98 14.93 51.90
C ARG A 135 -4.37 15.90 50.78
N GLU A 136 -4.42 17.20 51.07
CA GLU A 136 -4.76 18.24 50.07
C GLU A 136 -3.69 18.36 48.98
N ALA A 137 -2.41 18.47 49.37
CA ALA A 137 -1.30 18.54 48.41
C ALA A 137 -1.21 17.28 47.53
N MET A 138 -1.50 16.10 48.09
CA MET A 138 -1.54 14.84 47.37
C MET A 138 -2.74 14.78 46.40
N ALA A 139 -3.90 15.34 46.78
CA ALA A 139 -5.07 15.44 45.92
C ALA A 139 -4.82 16.42 44.75
N ASP A 140 -4.18 17.57 45.01
CA ASP A 140 -3.80 18.54 44.00
C ASP A 140 -2.74 17.97 43.03
N GLU A 141 -1.80 17.17 43.53
CA GLU A 141 -0.81 16.50 42.70
C GLU A 141 -1.46 15.43 41.80
N VAL A 142 -2.40 14.65 42.33
CA VAL A 142 -3.18 13.68 41.54
C VAL A 142 -4.07 14.40 40.53
N ALA A 143 -4.68 15.53 40.89
CA ALA A 143 -5.47 16.35 39.98
C ALA A 143 -4.60 16.93 38.85
N ARG A 144 -3.41 17.46 39.16
CA ARG A 144 -2.43 17.94 38.18
C ARG A 144 -1.92 16.82 37.27
N LYS A 145 -1.62 15.65 37.83
CA LYS A 145 -1.20 14.47 37.06
C LYS A 145 -2.32 13.98 36.15
N ARG A 146 -3.56 13.93 36.63
CA ARG A 146 -4.74 13.62 35.82
C ARG A 146 -4.92 14.63 34.70
N GLN A 147 -4.80 15.93 34.99
CA GLN A 147 -4.96 16.99 34.01
C GLN A 147 -3.86 16.96 32.94
N LYS A 148 -2.61 16.66 33.31
CA LYS A 148 -1.53 16.44 32.33
C LYS A 148 -1.82 15.25 31.41
N VAL A 149 -2.31 14.14 31.96
CA VAL A 149 -2.67 12.96 31.15
C VAL A 149 -3.85 13.24 30.22
N THR A 150 -4.79 14.14 30.60
CA THR A 150 -5.92 14.51 29.74
C THR A 150 -5.55 15.49 28.63
N ASP A 151 -4.49 16.29 28.81
CA ASP A 151 -4.04 17.27 27.81
C ASP A 151 -3.05 16.65 26.79
N GLU A 152 -2.50 15.47 27.08
CA GLU A 152 -1.62 14.74 26.17
C GLU A 152 -2.43 14.04 25.06
N VAL A 153 -2.06 14.32 23.80
CA VAL A 153 -2.60 13.63 22.63
C VAL A 153 -2.16 12.17 22.65
N PHE A 154 -3.11 11.26 22.51
CA PHE A 154 -2.86 9.83 22.51
C PHE A 154 -3.24 9.24 21.16
N PRO A 155 -2.34 8.61 20.39
CA PRO A 155 -0.92 8.37 20.66
C PRO A 155 -0.04 9.64 20.59
N ALA A 156 1.12 9.61 21.25
CA ALA A 156 2.05 10.75 21.29
C ALA A 156 2.55 11.21 19.91
N GLU A 157 2.62 10.28 18.96
CA GLU A 157 2.89 10.56 17.55
C GLU A 157 1.76 10.02 16.68
N PRO A 158 1.38 10.74 15.59
CA PRO A 158 0.36 10.26 14.67
C PRO A 158 0.71 8.88 14.08
N MET A 159 -0.26 7.98 14.12
CA MET A 159 -0.06 6.58 13.73
C MET A 159 -0.70 6.29 12.38
N ARG A 160 0.09 5.80 11.43
CA ARG A 160 -0.41 5.40 10.10
C ARG A 160 -1.18 4.09 10.12
N ASP A 161 -0.77 3.12 10.94
CA ASP A 161 -1.43 1.82 11.05
C ASP A 161 -2.66 1.92 11.96
N VAL A 162 -3.80 2.30 11.38
CA VAL A 162 -5.05 2.45 12.12
C VAL A 162 -5.56 1.09 12.58
N MET A 163 -5.38 0.04 11.76
CA MET A 163 -5.79 -1.32 12.14
C MET A 163 -5.05 -1.82 13.39
N LEU A 164 -3.74 -1.58 13.49
CA LEU A 164 -2.96 -1.93 14.67
C LEU A 164 -3.42 -1.14 15.89
N PHE A 165 -3.74 0.15 15.74
CA PHE A 165 -4.29 0.93 16.85
C PHE A 165 -5.62 0.35 17.35
N LEU A 166 -6.52 -0.03 16.45
CA LEU A 166 -7.79 -0.67 16.81
C LEU A 166 -7.55 -2.02 17.49
N LEU A 167 -6.59 -2.82 17.04
CA LEU A 167 -6.24 -4.08 17.71
C LEU A 167 -5.74 -3.89 19.14
N GLU A 168 -5.03 -2.80 19.43
CA GLU A 168 -4.45 -2.55 20.75
C GLU A 168 -5.43 -1.88 21.73
N TYR A 169 -6.36 -1.07 21.23
CA TYR A 169 -7.15 -0.15 22.08
C TYR A 169 -8.66 -0.20 21.85
N ALA A 170 -9.16 -0.83 20.78
CA ALA A 170 -10.60 -0.87 20.53
C ALA A 170 -11.31 -1.81 21.51
N PRO A 171 -12.53 -1.46 21.96
CA PRO A 171 -13.32 -2.26 22.88
C PRO A 171 -14.00 -3.45 22.17
N LEU A 172 -13.21 -4.29 21.49
CA LEU A 172 -13.68 -5.42 20.70
C LEU A 172 -13.69 -6.72 21.52
N LYS A 173 -14.59 -7.64 21.17
CA LYS A 173 -14.62 -9.00 21.75
C LYS A 173 -13.36 -9.77 21.30
N PRO A 174 -12.90 -10.78 22.06
CA PRO A 174 -11.71 -11.56 21.67
C PRO A 174 -11.78 -12.16 20.25
N TRP A 175 -12.94 -12.64 19.81
CA TRP A 175 -13.10 -13.16 18.45
C TRP A 175 -13.05 -12.07 17.38
N GLN A 176 -13.51 -10.85 17.69
CA GLN A 176 -13.47 -9.71 16.78
C GLN A 176 -12.03 -9.21 16.60
N LEU A 177 -11.26 -9.17 17.68
CA LEU A 177 -9.82 -8.88 17.64
C LEU A 177 -9.09 -9.93 16.79
N ASP A 178 -9.48 -11.20 16.92
CA ASP A 178 -8.94 -12.29 16.11
C ASP A 178 -9.19 -12.11 14.61
N VAL A 179 -10.42 -11.79 14.24
CA VAL A 179 -10.81 -11.52 12.85
C VAL A 179 -10.06 -10.30 12.30
N LEU A 180 -9.99 -9.20 13.06
CA LEU A 180 -9.26 -8.00 12.65
C LEU A 180 -7.76 -8.27 12.47
N SER A 181 -7.18 -9.13 13.30
CA SER A 181 -5.78 -9.55 13.20
C SER A 181 -5.54 -10.37 11.93
N ILE A 182 -6.45 -11.30 11.61
CA ILE A 182 -6.44 -12.08 10.36
C ILE A 182 -6.46 -11.16 9.14
N ILE A 183 -7.41 -10.22 9.06
CA ILE A 183 -7.52 -9.30 7.92
C ILE A 183 -6.28 -8.42 7.79
N ARG A 184 -5.73 -7.93 8.92
CA ARG A 184 -4.50 -7.15 8.91
C ARG A 184 -3.31 -7.97 8.39
N ASP A 185 -3.15 -9.21 8.83
CA ASP A 185 -2.09 -10.11 8.35
C ASP A 185 -2.22 -10.38 6.83
N GLU A 186 -3.44 -10.60 6.33
CA GLU A 186 -3.71 -10.78 4.91
C GLU A 186 -3.44 -9.51 4.08
N ALA A 187 -3.81 -8.33 4.60
CA ALA A 187 -3.50 -7.05 3.96
C ALA A 187 -1.99 -6.86 3.77
N TYR A 188 -1.17 -7.24 4.75
CA TYR A 188 0.30 -7.21 4.63
C TYR A 188 0.85 -8.23 3.62
N TYR A 189 0.17 -9.37 3.40
CA TYR A 189 0.55 -10.32 2.36
C TYR A 189 0.35 -9.75 0.95
N PHE A 190 -0.77 -9.04 0.72
CA PHE A 190 -1.12 -8.48 -0.59
C PHE A 190 -0.47 -7.11 -0.87
N ALA A 191 -0.07 -6.36 0.16
CA ALA A 191 0.50 -5.01 -0.02
C ALA A 191 1.69 -4.95 -0.99
N PRO A 192 2.69 -5.86 -0.95
CA PRO A 192 3.79 -5.85 -1.91
C PRO A 192 3.36 -6.08 -3.36
N GLN A 193 2.32 -6.90 -3.60
CA GLN A 193 1.78 -7.12 -4.95
C GLN A 193 1.15 -5.84 -5.51
N ALA A 194 0.48 -5.06 -4.67
CA ALA A 194 -0.07 -3.77 -5.06
C ALA A 194 1.02 -2.72 -5.33
N GLN A 195 2.12 -2.74 -4.57
CA GLN A 195 3.24 -1.80 -4.72
C GLN A 195 4.19 -2.10 -5.88
N THR A 196 4.14 -3.32 -6.41
CA THR A 196 5.07 -3.80 -7.45
C THR A 196 4.32 -4.30 -8.69
N LYS A 197 3.07 -3.88 -8.89
CA LYS A 197 2.21 -4.38 -9.95
C LYS A 197 2.82 -4.16 -11.33
N ILE A 198 3.27 -2.95 -11.65
CA ILE A 198 3.87 -2.62 -12.94
C ILE A 198 5.15 -3.45 -13.17
N MET A 199 6.02 -3.51 -12.16
CA MET A 199 7.26 -4.26 -12.24
C MET A 199 7.03 -5.77 -12.35
N ASN A 200 6.17 -6.34 -11.52
CA ASN A 200 5.92 -7.77 -11.46
C ASN A 200 5.30 -8.27 -12.77
N GLU A 201 4.27 -7.59 -13.26
CA GLU A 201 3.63 -7.91 -14.54
C GLU A 201 4.57 -7.67 -15.73
N GLY A 202 5.37 -6.60 -15.69
CA GLY A 202 6.39 -6.31 -16.69
C GLY A 202 7.50 -7.37 -16.73
N TRP A 203 7.94 -7.84 -15.57
CA TRP A 203 8.96 -8.88 -15.43
C TRP A 203 8.46 -10.24 -15.91
N ALA A 204 7.24 -10.60 -15.53
CA ALA A 204 6.59 -11.82 -16.00
C ALA A 204 6.37 -11.79 -17.53
N THR A 205 5.98 -10.63 -18.07
CA THR A 205 5.88 -10.42 -19.52
C THR A 205 7.25 -10.49 -20.22
N TYR A 206 8.30 -9.91 -19.62
CA TYR A 206 9.65 -9.97 -20.17
C TYR A 206 10.12 -11.43 -20.34
N TRP A 207 9.95 -12.25 -19.30
CA TRP A 207 10.35 -13.65 -19.32
C TRP A 207 9.44 -14.54 -20.14
N HIS A 208 8.12 -14.36 -20.07
CA HIS A 208 7.23 -15.18 -20.90
C HIS A 208 7.51 -14.97 -22.38
N SER A 209 7.92 -13.76 -22.78
CA SER A 209 8.14 -13.41 -24.17
C SER A 209 9.44 -14.04 -24.62
N THR A 210 10.46 -13.99 -23.75
CA THR A 210 11.75 -14.65 -23.98
C THR A 210 11.61 -16.18 -24.07
N ILE A 211 10.88 -16.80 -23.13
CA ILE A 211 10.67 -18.25 -23.09
C ILE A 211 9.85 -18.70 -24.29
N MET A 212 8.71 -18.05 -24.55
CA MET A 212 7.83 -18.41 -25.67
C MET A 212 8.55 -18.28 -27.00
N THR A 213 9.18 -17.13 -27.29
CA THR A 213 9.82 -16.89 -28.59
C THR A 213 11.07 -17.73 -28.85
N ARG A 214 11.81 -18.14 -27.80
CA ARG A 214 13.05 -18.91 -27.96
C ARG A 214 12.87 -20.42 -27.82
N HIS A 215 11.93 -20.86 -26.98
CA HIS A 215 11.84 -22.25 -26.54
C HIS A 215 10.42 -22.81 -26.47
N GLY A 216 9.39 -21.96 -26.37
CA GLY A 216 8.03 -22.40 -26.02
C GLY A 216 7.06 -22.56 -27.20
N ILE A 217 7.20 -21.78 -28.26
CA ILE A 217 6.24 -21.80 -29.38
C ILE A 217 6.69 -22.72 -30.51
N GLU A 218 5.72 -23.42 -31.10
CA GLU A 218 5.88 -24.03 -32.42
C GLU A 218 5.42 -23.05 -33.51
N PRO A 219 5.83 -23.21 -34.78
CA PRO A 219 5.39 -22.33 -35.86
C PRO A 219 3.86 -22.23 -36.00
N ALA A 220 3.14 -23.30 -35.68
CA ALA A 220 1.67 -23.33 -35.70
C ALA A 220 1.04 -22.49 -34.57
N ASP A 221 1.73 -22.32 -33.44
CA ASP A 221 1.27 -21.60 -32.26
C ASP A 221 1.46 -20.07 -32.39
N LEU A 222 2.29 -19.61 -33.35
CA LEU A 222 2.75 -18.22 -33.44
C LEU A 222 1.61 -17.20 -33.54
N ILE A 223 0.61 -17.48 -34.39
CA ILE A 223 -0.50 -16.55 -34.62
C ILE A 223 -1.36 -16.44 -33.34
N CYS A 224 -1.64 -17.58 -32.70
CA CYS A 224 -2.40 -17.63 -31.45
C CYS A 224 -1.67 -16.86 -30.34
N TYR A 225 -0.36 -17.11 -30.18
CA TYR A 225 0.47 -16.40 -29.22
C TYR A 225 0.50 -14.88 -29.49
N ALA A 226 0.70 -14.48 -30.75
CA ALA A 226 0.76 -13.06 -31.11
C ALA A 226 -0.57 -12.34 -30.87
N ASP A 227 -1.68 -12.96 -31.22
CA ASP A 227 -3.03 -12.41 -30.99
C ASP A 227 -3.26 -12.19 -29.49
N HIS A 228 -3.02 -13.21 -28.66
CA HIS A 228 -3.22 -13.13 -27.22
C HIS A 228 -2.27 -12.14 -26.53
N CYS A 229 -0.98 -12.15 -26.87
CA CYS A 229 -0.03 -11.17 -26.33
C CYS A 229 -0.39 -9.73 -26.75
N SER A 230 -0.85 -9.54 -27.99
CA SER A 230 -1.27 -8.21 -28.45
C SER A 230 -2.49 -7.71 -27.69
N GLY A 231 -3.42 -8.59 -27.33
CA GLY A 231 -4.58 -8.26 -26.49
C GLY A 231 -4.20 -7.83 -25.07
N THR A 232 -3.26 -8.54 -24.43
CA THR A 232 -2.78 -8.20 -23.07
C THR A 232 -1.94 -6.92 -23.05
N LEU A 233 -1.12 -6.70 -24.08
CA LEU A 233 -0.26 -5.52 -24.21
C LEU A 233 -0.96 -4.34 -24.92
N ALA A 234 -2.21 -4.52 -25.36
CA ALA A 234 -2.98 -3.46 -25.97
C ALA A 234 -3.10 -2.29 -24.98
N GLY A 235 -2.59 -1.13 -25.40
CA GLY A 235 -2.77 0.13 -24.68
C GLY A 235 -3.81 0.97 -25.39
N SER A 236 -4.58 1.74 -24.62
CA SER A 236 -5.33 2.86 -25.20
C SER A 236 -4.41 4.09 -25.25
N GLN A 237 -4.66 5.03 -26.16
CA GLN A 237 -3.91 6.30 -26.20
C GLN A 237 -4.07 7.14 -24.93
N THR A 238 -5.15 6.91 -24.16
CA THR A 238 -5.52 7.70 -22.99
C THR A 238 -5.20 7.02 -21.65
N ARG A 239 -5.13 5.69 -21.61
CA ARG A 239 -4.86 4.89 -20.40
C ARG A 239 -3.56 4.11 -20.56
N LEU A 240 -2.62 4.36 -19.65
CA LEU A 240 -1.40 3.59 -19.51
C LEU A 240 -1.74 2.14 -19.18
N ASN A 241 -1.17 1.20 -19.93
CA ASN A 241 -1.25 -0.23 -19.63
C ASN A 241 -0.02 -0.61 -18.78
N PRO A 242 -0.19 -1.00 -17.50
CA PRO A 242 0.89 -1.44 -16.61
C PRO A 242 1.80 -2.50 -17.21
N TYR A 243 1.22 -3.49 -17.90
CA TYR A 243 1.93 -4.62 -18.50
C TYR A 243 2.90 -4.13 -19.58
N LYS A 244 2.38 -3.27 -20.47
CA LYS A 244 3.17 -2.68 -21.55
C LYS A 244 4.26 -1.75 -21.00
N LEU A 245 3.94 -0.92 -20.02
CA LEU A 245 4.92 -0.01 -19.42
C LEU A 245 6.07 -0.78 -18.76
N GLY A 246 5.75 -1.79 -17.95
CA GLY A 246 6.73 -2.58 -17.23
C GLY A 246 7.68 -3.33 -18.18
N VAL A 247 7.15 -4.06 -19.17
CA VAL A 247 7.99 -4.85 -20.08
C VAL A 247 8.89 -3.98 -20.96
N GLU A 248 8.36 -2.86 -21.47
CA GLU A 248 9.13 -1.95 -22.32
C GLU A 248 10.21 -1.22 -21.50
N LEU A 249 9.94 -0.86 -20.24
CA LEU A 249 10.97 -0.32 -19.35
C LEU A 249 12.08 -1.34 -19.08
N PHE A 250 11.77 -2.62 -18.81
CA PHE A 250 12.82 -3.63 -18.63
C PHE A 250 13.67 -3.83 -19.89
N ARG A 251 13.03 -3.86 -21.07
CA ARG A 251 13.75 -3.93 -22.35
C ARG A 251 14.63 -2.72 -22.58
N ASP A 252 14.13 -1.53 -22.26
CA ASP A 252 14.90 -0.29 -22.37
C ASP A 252 16.10 -0.26 -21.42
N ILE A 253 15.92 -0.68 -20.17
CA ILE A 253 17.02 -0.76 -19.20
C ILE A 253 18.09 -1.73 -19.68
N GLU A 254 17.71 -2.92 -20.14
CA GLU A 254 18.65 -3.91 -20.66
C GLU A 254 19.43 -3.35 -21.86
N ASP A 255 18.75 -2.72 -22.82
CA ASP A 255 19.36 -2.15 -24.01
C ASP A 255 20.30 -0.97 -23.68
N ARG A 256 19.87 -0.03 -22.83
CA ARG A 256 20.71 1.11 -22.41
C ARG A 256 21.97 0.64 -21.70
N TRP A 257 21.89 -0.35 -20.82
CA TRP A 257 23.08 -0.86 -20.12
C TRP A 257 23.96 -1.74 -21.01
N ASN A 258 23.41 -2.41 -22.02
CA ASN A 258 24.21 -3.12 -23.02
C ASN A 258 25.01 -2.16 -23.90
N ARG A 259 24.38 -1.06 -24.33
CA ARG A 259 25.01 0.00 -25.14
C ARG A 259 25.86 0.98 -24.32
N GLY A 260 25.80 0.91 -22.99
CA GLY A 260 26.49 1.86 -22.12
C GLY A 260 25.94 3.27 -22.17
N CYS A 261 24.65 3.43 -22.46
CA CYS A 261 23.91 4.69 -22.44
C CYS A 261 23.54 5.09 -21.01
N PHE A 262 24.54 5.22 -20.14
CA PHE A 262 24.42 5.65 -18.75
C PHE A 262 25.69 6.37 -18.31
N GLY A 263 25.60 7.17 -17.24
CA GLY A 263 26.74 7.90 -16.69
C GLY A 263 26.92 9.30 -17.27
N GLU A 264 27.91 10.02 -16.74
CA GLU A 264 28.15 11.43 -17.02
C GLU A 264 28.43 11.69 -18.51
N ASP A 265 29.25 10.84 -19.14
CA ASP A 265 29.63 10.96 -20.56
C ASP A 265 28.43 10.91 -21.51
N TYR A 266 27.45 10.07 -21.19
CA TYR A 266 26.22 9.94 -22.00
C TYR A 266 25.26 11.12 -21.77
N GLU A 267 25.11 11.56 -20.52
CA GLU A 267 24.21 12.67 -20.19
C GLU A 267 24.71 14.02 -20.71
N GLN A 268 26.03 14.25 -20.67
CA GLN A 268 26.66 15.47 -21.17
C GLN A 268 26.83 15.50 -22.70
N CYS A 269 26.57 14.39 -23.40
CA CYS A 269 26.65 14.35 -24.86
C CYS A 269 25.56 15.23 -25.48
N THR A 270 25.96 16.36 -26.08
CA THR A 270 25.06 17.32 -26.75
C THR A 270 24.80 16.96 -28.23
N ASP A 271 25.65 16.14 -28.83
CA ASP A 271 25.46 15.67 -30.21
C ASP A 271 24.41 14.56 -30.26
N MET A 272 23.25 14.89 -30.84
CA MET A 272 22.12 13.97 -31.00
C MET A 272 22.44 12.76 -31.87
N ARG A 273 23.39 12.86 -32.80
CA ARG A 273 23.80 11.71 -33.63
C ARG A 273 24.67 10.75 -32.85
N ALA A 274 25.69 11.28 -32.16
CA ALA A 274 26.54 10.49 -31.27
C ALA A 274 25.71 9.81 -30.16
N LYS A 275 24.71 10.50 -29.60
CA LYS A 275 23.82 9.94 -28.57
C LYS A 275 22.95 8.79 -29.08
N ARG A 276 22.50 8.84 -30.34
CA ARG A 276 21.72 7.75 -30.98
C ARG A 276 22.56 6.53 -31.31
N GLU A 277 23.77 6.74 -31.82
CA GLU A 277 24.72 5.68 -32.20
C GLU A 277 25.59 5.22 -31.03
N TRP A 278 25.33 5.74 -29.82
CA TRP A 278 26.10 5.44 -28.61
C TRP A 278 26.12 3.93 -28.33
N ASN A 279 27.31 3.35 -28.34
CA ASN A 279 27.51 1.95 -28.01
C ASN A 279 28.94 1.69 -27.52
N THR A 280 29.12 1.62 -26.21
CA THR A 280 30.40 1.23 -25.58
C THR A 280 30.56 -0.28 -25.45
N HIS A 281 29.58 -1.07 -25.92
CA HIS A 281 29.55 -2.54 -25.83
C HIS A 281 29.72 -3.06 -24.41
N ALA A 282 29.20 -2.33 -23.42
CA ALA A 282 29.34 -2.66 -22.01
C ALA A 282 28.75 -4.03 -21.64
N GLY A 283 27.64 -4.43 -22.27
CA GLY A 283 27.04 -5.76 -22.06
C GLY A 283 26.47 -6.01 -20.65
N LEU A 284 26.23 -4.94 -19.87
CA LEU A 284 25.80 -5.02 -18.47
C LEU A 284 24.27 -5.06 -18.29
N GLY A 285 23.50 -5.15 -19.39
CA GLY A 285 22.04 -5.05 -19.37
C GLY A 285 21.37 -6.11 -18.52
N ARG A 286 21.82 -7.37 -18.65
CA ARG A 286 21.25 -8.50 -17.90
C ARG A 286 21.47 -8.34 -16.39
N GLU A 287 22.67 -7.97 -15.97
CA GLU A 287 22.97 -7.73 -14.55
C GLU A 287 22.10 -6.60 -14.00
N LYS A 288 21.94 -5.52 -14.77
CA LYS A 288 21.15 -4.37 -14.34
C LYS A 288 19.68 -4.71 -14.12
N ILE A 289 19.02 -5.41 -15.05
CA ILE A 289 17.60 -5.72 -14.88
C ILE A 289 17.34 -6.64 -13.67
N PHE A 290 18.27 -7.55 -13.36
CA PHE A 290 18.19 -8.38 -12.14
C PHE A 290 18.41 -7.56 -10.87
N GLN A 291 19.33 -6.59 -10.89
CA GLN A 291 19.50 -5.63 -9.79
C GLN A 291 18.21 -4.82 -9.58
N VAL A 292 17.63 -4.30 -10.67
CA VAL A 292 16.40 -3.49 -10.62
C VAL A 292 15.25 -4.31 -10.02
N ARG A 293 15.03 -5.53 -10.53
CA ARG A 293 14.03 -6.47 -10.00
C ARG A 293 14.23 -6.79 -8.52
N ARG A 294 15.46 -6.78 -8.01
CA ARG A 294 15.74 -7.09 -6.60
C ARG A 294 15.33 -5.97 -5.64
N ILE A 295 15.51 -4.70 -6.03
CA ILE A 295 15.50 -3.58 -5.08
C ILE A 295 14.26 -2.68 -5.23
N HIS A 296 13.84 -2.41 -6.46
CA HIS A 296 12.83 -1.39 -6.71
C HIS A 296 11.40 -1.88 -6.45
N ASN A 297 10.52 -0.92 -6.19
CA ASN A 297 9.06 -1.01 -6.33
C ASN A 297 8.59 -0.13 -7.50
N ASP A 298 7.30 -0.11 -7.82
CA ASP A 298 6.78 0.63 -8.97
C ASP A 298 7.12 2.13 -8.92
N LEU A 299 7.08 2.73 -7.72
CA LEU A 299 7.38 4.15 -7.52
C LEU A 299 8.85 4.45 -7.87
N THR A 300 9.79 3.75 -7.25
CA THR A 300 11.24 3.94 -7.50
C THR A 300 11.66 3.46 -8.89
N PHE A 301 10.95 2.50 -9.48
CA PHE A 301 11.19 2.02 -10.83
C PHE A 301 10.82 3.07 -11.88
N ILE A 302 9.66 3.69 -11.73
CA ILE A 302 9.23 4.76 -12.63
C ILE A 302 10.04 6.03 -12.40
N ASP A 303 10.36 6.35 -11.15
CA ASP A 303 11.16 7.54 -10.86
C ASP A 303 12.56 7.45 -11.47
N GLU A 304 13.24 6.30 -11.36
CA GLU A 304 14.60 6.16 -11.87
C GLU A 304 14.65 5.96 -13.40
N PHE A 305 13.74 5.14 -13.96
CA PHE A 305 13.91 4.63 -15.33
C PHE A 305 12.95 5.23 -16.36
N LEU A 306 11.89 5.94 -15.95
CA LEU A 306 11.03 6.63 -16.90
C LEU A 306 11.70 7.94 -17.37
N THR A 307 12.16 7.93 -18.62
CA THR A 307 12.82 9.09 -19.25
C THR A 307 11.94 9.72 -20.33
N LEU A 308 12.23 10.97 -20.68
CA LEU A 308 11.57 11.67 -21.78
C LEU A 308 11.80 10.95 -23.12
N ASP A 309 13.01 10.46 -23.36
CA ASP A 309 13.37 9.72 -24.58
C ASP A 309 12.61 8.39 -24.69
N PHE A 310 12.38 7.71 -23.56
CA PHE A 310 11.51 6.55 -23.50
C PHE A 310 10.07 6.92 -23.86
N CYS A 311 9.51 7.97 -23.24
CA CYS A 311 8.13 8.39 -23.52
C CYS A 311 7.92 8.76 -25.00
N LYS A 312 8.88 9.47 -25.61
CA LYS A 312 8.85 9.80 -27.04
C LYS A 312 8.89 8.56 -27.94
N ARG A 313 9.80 7.61 -27.67
CA ARG A 313 9.91 6.37 -28.47
C ARG A 313 8.65 5.52 -28.40
N HIS A 314 8.05 5.39 -27.21
CA HIS A 314 6.86 4.57 -27.00
C HIS A 314 5.55 5.33 -27.24
N LYS A 315 5.62 6.61 -27.66
CA LYS A 315 4.47 7.51 -27.87
C LYS A 315 3.54 7.54 -26.66
N LEU A 316 4.13 7.53 -25.47
CA LEU A 316 3.40 7.61 -24.20
C LEU A 316 3.12 9.07 -23.90
N PHE A 317 1.91 9.38 -23.45
CA PHE A 317 1.44 10.75 -23.19
C PHE A 317 1.33 11.58 -24.49
N SER A 318 0.12 11.93 -24.89
CA SER A 318 -0.13 12.81 -26.05
C SER A 318 -0.79 14.08 -25.54
N PHE A 319 -0.05 15.17 -25.47
CA PHE A 319 -0.57 16.44 -24.95
C PHE A 319 -0.08 17.60 -25.83
N GLY A 320 -0.96 18.12 -26.69
CA GLY A 320 -0.67 19.25 -27.58
C GLY A 320 -0.61 18.84 -29.05
N TYR A 321 -1.54 19.33 -29.85
CA TYR A 321 -1.55 19.14 -31.31
C TYR A 321 -0.54 20.09 -31.94
N ASN A 322 0.49 19.57 -32.57
CA ASN A 322 1.44 20.38 -33.32
C ASN A 322 0.89 20.57 -34.74
N GLU A 323 0.39 21.78 -35.05
CA GLU A 323 -0.21 22.12 -36.35
C GLU A 323 0.75 21.95 -37.54
N LEU A 324 2.07 21.97 -37.32
CA LEU A 324 3.07 21.81 -38.36
C LEU A 324 3.38 20.34 -38.68
N SER A 325 3.37 19.45 -37.68
CA SER A 325 3.65 18.03 -37.86
C SER A 325 2.38 17.17 -38.01
N GLY A 326 1.20 17.71 -37.65
CA GLY A 326 -0.08 17.00 -37.70
C GLY A 326 -0.22 15.91 -36.63
N TYR A 327 0.69 15.88 -35.64
CA TYR A 327 0.71 14.90 -34.56
C TYR A 327 0.64 15.56 -33.19
N TYR A 328 0.18 14.80 -32.19
CA TYR A 328 0.28 15.21 -30.80
C TYR A 328 1.71 14.96 -30.29
N GLU A 329 2.39 16.01 -29.82
CA GLU A 329 3.78 15.96 -29.34
C GLU A 329 3.85 16.32 -27.86
N ILE A 330 4.73 15.64 -27.10
CA ILE A 330 4.97 15.99 -25.69
C ILE A 330 5.94 17.16 -25.64
N GLU A 331 5.52 18.29 -25.07
CA GLU A 331 6.44 19.37 -24.74
C GLU A 331 7.36 18.93 -23.59
N SER A 332 8.68 19.09 -23.75
CA SER A 332 9.68 18.68 -22.74
C SER A 332 9.44 19.32 -21.37
N ARG A 333 8.85 20.51 -21.33
CA ARG A 333 8.54 21.26 -20.11
C ARG A 333 7.45 20.61 -19.26
N GLN A 334 6.57 19.82 -19.87
CA GLN A 334 5.45 19.16 -19.19
C GLN A 334 5.79 17.75 -18.71
N PHE A 335 6.95 17.20 -19.10
CA PHE A 335 7.32 15.83 -18.74
C PHE A 335 7.47 15.66 -17.23
N ASP A 336 8.15 16.59 -16.56
CA ASP A 336 8.35 16.51 -15.12
C ASP A 336 7.01 16.56 -14.38
N GLU A 337 6.08 17.42 -14.81
CA GLU A 337 4.72 17.47 -14.26
C GLU A 337 3.95 16.16 -14.45
N VAL A 338 4.03 15.57 -15.65
CA VAL A 338 3.37 14.29 -15.96
C VAL A 338 3.96 13.15 -15.13
N LYS A 339 5.29 13.11 -15.00
CA LYS A 339 5.99 12.12 -14.18
C LYS A 339 5.60 12.27 -12.71
N GLN A 340 5.58 13.49 -12.18
CA GLN A 340 5.14 13.74 -10.80
C GLN A 340 3.68 13.32 -10.57
N ARG A 341 2.77 13.60 -11.51
CA ARG A 341 1.38 13.11 -11.42
C ARG A 341 1.30 11.58 -11.44
N LEU A 342 2.10 10.91 -12.27
CA LEU A 342 2.16 9.45 -12.30
C LEU A 342 2.69 8.88 -10.98
N LEU A 343 3.78 9.44 -10.46
CA LEU A 343 4.37 9.05 -9.17
C LEU A 343 3.40 9.30 -8.02
N PHE A 344 2.68 10.42 -8.03
CA PHE A 344 1.64 10.72 -7.05
C PHE A 344 0.54 9.65 -7.07
N ASN A 345 0.06 9.25 -8.25
CA ASN A 345 -0.95 8.19 -8.39
C ASN A 345 -0.46 6.80 -7.94
N LEU A 346 0.84 6.55 -7.94
CA LEU A 346 1.44 5.30 -7.46
C LEU A 346 1.80 5.36 -5.97
N THR A 347 1.93 6.57 -5.43
CA THR A 347 2.18 6.79 -4.01
C THR A 347 1.01 6.22 -3.21
N ASN A 348 1.30 5.35 -2.26
CA ASN A 348 0.28 4.60 -1.50
C ASN A 348 -0.74 3.86 -2.40
N VAL A 349 -0.33 3.40 -3.59
CA VAL A 349 -1.22 2.72 -4.57
C VAL A 349 -2.38 3.63 -5.02
N GLY A 350 -2.21 4.95 -4.96
CA GLY A 350 -3.25 5.93 -5.30
C GLY A 350 -4.37 6.02 -4.26
N ARG A 351 -4.18 5.42 -3.08
CA ARG A 351 -5.12 5.46 -1.96
C ARG A 351 -4.80 6.65 -1.06
N PRO A 352 -5.81 7.30 -0.46
CA PRO A 352 -5.59 8.42 0.44
C PRO A 352 -4.74 8.02 1.63
N MET A 353 -3.85 8.91 2.07
CA MET A 353 -3.06 8.68 3.27
C MET A 353 -3.79 9.20 4.50
N ILE A 354 -4.23 8.29 5.35
CA ILE A 354 -4.93 8.61 6.59
C ILE A 354 -4.03 8.22 7.76
N VAL A 355 -3.94 9.12 8.75
CA VAL A 355 -3.22 8.87 10.00
C VAL A 355 -4.15 9.10 11.17
N LEU A 356 -4.02 8.28 12.20
CA LEU A 356 -4.65 8.52 13.49
C LEU A 356 -3.87 9.60 14.22
N LYS A 357 -4.52 10.72 14.52
CA LYS A 357 -3.92 11.84 15.25
C LYS A 357 -4.21 11.76 16.75
N ASP A 358 -5.44 11.38 17.11
CA ASP A 358 -5.87 11.31 18.51
C ASP A 358 -6.95 10.22 18.66
N GLY A 359 -6.80 9.34 19.65
CA GLY A 359 -7.74 8.30 20.05
C GLY A 359 -8.51 8.63 21.32
N ASN A 360 -8.23 9.78 21.93
CA ASN A 360 -9.00 10.35 23.03
C ASN A 360 -9.43 11.79 22.75
N TYR A 361 -9.95 12.02 21.54
CA TYR A 361 -10.33 13.36 21.12
C TYR A 361 -11.38 13.97 22.07
N LYS A 362 -11.13 15.24 22.43
CA LYS A 362 -11.92 16.01 23.42
C LYS A 362 -12.09 15.31 24.78
N ASN A 363 -11.19 14.38 25.12
CA ASN A 363 -11.26 13.55 26.33
C ASN A 363 -12.58 12.74 26.44
N ARG A 364 -13.11 12.31 25.29
CA ARG A 364 -14.36 11.52 25.19
C ARG A 364 -14.14 10.10 24.67
N ASN A 365 -12.87 9.69 24.50
CA ASN A 365 -12.43 8.53 23.71
C ASN A 365 -13.04 8.54 22.31
N GLU A 366 -13.14 9.72 21.68
CA GLU A 366 -13.53 9.85 20.28
C GLU A 366 -12.29 9.66 19.39
N LEU A 367 -12.47 9.01 18.25
CA LEU A 367 -11.37 8.78 17.30
C LEU A 367 -11.21 9.98 16.38
N TYR A 368 -10.00 10.50 16.22
CA TYR A 368 -9.67 11.59 15.32
C TYR A 368 -8.59 11.19 14.32
N LEU A 369 -9.03 11.05 13.09
CA LEU A 369 -8.21 10.74 11.93
C LEU A 369 -7.88 12.04 11.19
N LYS A 370 -6.73 12.06 10.52
CA LYS A 370 -6.32 13.15 9.64
C LYS A 370 -5.95 12.58 8.28
N HIS A 371 -6.55 13.14 7.25
CA HIS A 371 -6.16 12.93 5.88
C HIS A 371 -4.97 13.85 5.54
N SER A 372 -3.86 13.25 5.12
CA SER A 372 -2.72 14.00 4.58
C SER A 372 -3.04 14.43 3.15
N TYR A 373 -3.68 15.60 3.03
CA TYR A 373 -4.08 16.17 1.74
C TYR A 373 -2.87 16.45 0.85
N GLY A 374 -2.83 15.78 -0.30
CA GLY A 374 -1.80 15.95 -1.34
C GLY A 374 -2.34 16.56 -2.63
N GLY A 375 -3.44 17.32 -2.57
CA GLY A 375 -4.11 17.88 -3.75
C GLY A 375 -5.24 17.03 -4.34
N VAL A 376 -5.59 15.90 -3.70
CA VAL A 376 -6.74 15.07 -4.07
C VAL A 376 -7.68 14.97 -2.88
N GLU A 377 -8.94 15.34 -3.09
CA GLU A 377 -9.99 15.27 -2.08
C GLU A 377 -10.45 13.83 -1.82
N LEU A 378 -10.99 13.59 -0.62
CA LEU A 378 -11.66 12.34 -0.32
C LEU A 378 -13.00 12.27 -1.05
N LYS A 379 -13.31 11.11 -1.61
CA LYS A 379 -14.67 10.83 -2.09
C LYS A 379 -15.62 10.77 -0.88
N THR A 380 -16.56 11.70 -0.82
CA THR A 380 -17.44 11.87 0.34
C THR A 380 -18.22 10.61 0.69
N ASN A 381 -18.78 9.90 -0.29
CA ASN A 381 -19.56 8.68 -0.06
C ASN A 381 -18.70 7.60 0.60
N PHE A 382 -17.50 7.34 0.06
CA PHE A 382 -16.56 6.37 0.64
C PHE A 382 -16.13 6.78 2.05
N ALA A 383 -15.85 8.07 2.27
CA ALA A 383 -15.47 8.56 3.60
C ALA A 383 -16.60 8.35 4.62
N GLN A 384 -17.86 8.62 4.25
CA GLN A 384 -19.01 8.39 5.12
C GLN A 384 -19.20 6.92 5.46
N ASP A 385 -19.16 6.04 4.46
CA ASP A 385 -19.30 4.59 4.66
C ASP A 385 -18.18 4.03 5.54
N THR A 386 -16.92 4.44 5.30
CA THR A 386 -15.78 4.04 6.13
C THR A 386 -15.91 4.54 7.58
N LEU A 387 -16.42 5.76 7.81
CA LEU A 387 -16.65 6.28 9.17
C LEU A 387 -17.73 5.48 9.90
N THR A 388 -18.79 5.07 9.20
CA THR A 388 -19.83 4.20 9.78
C THR A 388 -19.25 2.87 10.24
N ASN A 389 -18.39 2.25 9.42
CA ASN A 389 -17.73 0.99 9.78
C ASN A 389 -16.69 1.18 10.90
N LEU A 390 -15.93 2.29 10.89
CA LEU A 390 -15.00 2.62 11.97
C LEU A 390 -15.72 2.83 13.30
N TYR A 391 -16.90 3.45 13.30
CA TYR A 391 -17.73 3.53 14.50
C TYR A 391 -18.16 2.15 14.99
N GLN A 392 -18.47 1.21 14.09
CA GLN A 392 -18.77 -0.17 14.49
C GLN A 392 -17.58 -0.86 15.15
N LEU A 393 -16.34 -0.55 14.76
CA LEU A 393 -15.13 -1.10 15.36
C LEU A 393 -14.78 -0.41 16.69
N TRP A 394 -14.89 0.91 16.74
CA TRP A 394 -14.49 1.73 17.89
C TRP A 394 -15.57 1.90 18.96
N LYS A 395 -16.85 1.74 18.59
CA LYS A 395 -18.06 1.92 19.42
C LYS A 395 -18.27 3.33 19.99
N ARG A 396 -17.53 4.32 19.51
CA ARG A 396 -17.62 5.73 19.91
C ARG A 396 -17.51 6.63 18.67
N PRO A 397 -17.91 7.91 18.77
CA PRO A 397 -17.85 8.83 17.63
C PRO A 397 -16.46 8.90 16.99
N VAL A 398 -16.47 9.01 15.66
CA VAL A 398 -15.26 9.06 14.84
C VAL A 398 -15.27 10.31 13.97
N HIS A 399 -14.09 10.91 13.81
CA HIS A 399 -13.86 12.16 13.10
C HIS A 399 -12.72 11.98 12.11
N ILE A 400 -12.83 12.62 10.95
CA ILE A 400 -11.72 12.74 9.99
C ILE A 400 -11.59 14.19 9.51
N GLU A 401 -10.41 14.74 9.70
CA GLU A 401 -9.97 16.04 9.16
C GLU A 401 -9.50 15.84 7.71
N THR A 402 -10.11 16.54 6.76
CA THR A 402 -9.73 16.55 5.34
C THR A 402 -9.87 17.95 4.76
N VAL A 403 -9.43 18.16 3.52
CA VAL A 403 -9.70 19.38 2.75
C VAL A 403 -10.78 19.06 1.72
N LEU A 404 -11.80 19.91 1.62
CA LEU A 404 -12.85 19.88 0.59
C LEU A 404 -13.09 21.30 0.09
N SER A 405 -13.06 21.50 -1.22
CA SER A 405 -13.18 22.82 -1.86
C SER A 405 -12.22 23.85 -1.25
N ASP A 406 -10.96 23.45 -1.04
CA ASP A 406 -9.88 24.25 -0.42
C ASP A 406 -10.10 24.66 1.05
N HIS A 407 -11.17 24.20 1.69
CA HIS A 407 -11.46 24.43 3.09
C HIS A 407 -11.18 23.19 3.94
N VAL A 408 -10.54 23.39 5.09
CA VAL A 408 -10.42 22.32 6.08
C VAL A 408 -11.81 21.94 6.58
N THR A 409 -12.14 20.66 6.47
CA THR A 409 -13.45 20.09 6.76
C THR A 409 -13.29 18.88 7.66
N ILE A 410 -14.07 18.84 8.74
CA ILE A 410 -14.15 17.71 9.65
C ILE A 410 -15.44 16.94 9.35
N LEU A 411 -15.30 15.72 8.85
CA LEU A 411 -16.40 14.78 8.72
C LEU A 411 -16.49 13.97 10.01
N SER A 412 -17.67 13.92 10.61
CA SER A 412 -17.92 13.26 11.89
C SER A 412 -19.08 12.29 11.77
N PHE A 413 -19.02 11.17 12.49
CA PHE A 413 -20.14 10.25 12.64
C PHE A 413 -20.31 9.88 14.10
N ASP A 414 -21.51 10.10 14.64
CA ASP A 414 -21.84 9.89 16.05
C ASP A 414 -22.57 8.56 16.35
N GLY A 415 -22.83 7.77 15.30
CA GLY A 415 -23.59 6.51 15.38
C GLY A 415 -24.99 6.60 14.75
N HIS A 416 -25.49 7.81 14.51
CA HIS A 416 -26.79 8.05 13.89
C HIS A 416 -26.70 8.94 12.67
N GLU A 417 -25.94 10.03 12.75
CA GLU A 417 -25.89 11.04 11.68
C GLU A 417 -24.44 11.40 11.31
N HIS A 418 -24.24 11.68 10.02
CA HIS A 418 -23.02 12.30 9.55
C HIS A 418 -23.10 13.81 9.71
N ARG A 419 -22.09 14.43 10.34
CA ARG A 419 -21.95 15.87 10.45
C ARG A 419 -20.72 16.34 9.68
N VAL A 420 -20.88 17.44 8.96
CA VAL A 420 -19.81 18.09 8.21
C VAL A 420 -19.61 19.47 8.80
N THR A 421 -18.42 19.71 9.34
CA THR A 421 -18.05 21.02 9.90
C THR A 421 -16.90 21.58 9.09
N GLN A 422 -17.14 22.66 8.36
CA GLN A 422 -16.08 23.40 7.67
C GLN A 422 -15.48 24.44 8.63
N THR A 423 -14.15 24.51 8.70
CA THR A 423 -13.46 25.60 9.38
C THR A 423 -13.18 26.74 8.39
N GLU A 424 -13.01 27.96 8.90
CA GLU A 424 -12.68 29.13 8.08
C GLU A 424 -11.22 29.10 7.55
N GLU A 425 -10.46 28.07 7.90
CA GLU A 425 -9.08 27.89 7.43
C GLU A 425 -9.07 27.41 5.97
N VAL A 426 -8.54 28.26 5.10
CA VAL A 426 -8.26 27.95 3.69
C VAL A 426 -6.87 27.35 3.59
N VAL A 427 -6.76 26.20 2.95
CA VAL A 427 -5.46 25.58 2.65
C VAL A 427 -4.94 26.22 1.36
N ALA A 428 -3.80 26.92 1.47
CA ALA A 428 -3.18 27.65 0.36
C ALA A 428 -2.48 26.75 -0.66
#